data_AF-A0AAX4NJK5-F1
#
_entry.id   AF-A0AAX4NJK5-F1
#
_cell.length_a   1.000
_cell.length_b   1.000
_cell.length_c   1.000
_cell.angle_alpha   90.00
_cell.angle_beta   90.00
_cell.angle_gamma   90.00
#
_symmetry.space_group_name_H-M   'P 1'
#
loop_
_entity.id
_entity.type
_entity.pdbx_description
1 polymer ?
#
loop_
_entity_poly.entity_id
_entity_poly.type
_entity_poly.pdbx_seq_one_letter_code
_entity_poly.pdbx_strand_id
1 'polypeptide(L)'
;MKTNNEEGCGLCNATWGEYHRNIEGEDMFFCCNICADIFQNMVEEVRKRTGWNTIDGVELHGNYSSGRECTAYYGNSEFKYYFRTYGDGRMMKFEER
;
A
#
# COMPACT_ATOMS: atom_id res chain seq x y z
N MET A 1 -1.03 6.71 9.48
CA MET A 1 -1.42 5.58 8.60
C MET A 1 -0.94 4.25 9.17
N LYS A 2 -1.79 3.20 9.13
CA LYS A 2 -1.47 1.84 9.59
C LYS A 2 -1.50 0.80 8.45
N THR A 3 -0.76 -0.29 8.59
CA THR A 3 -0.89 -1.48 7.73
C THR A 3 -0.88 -2.75 8.58
N ASN A 4 -1.34 -3.87 8.02
CA ASN A 4 -1.25 -5.19 8.66
C ASN A 4 0.15 -5.85 8.52
N ASN A 5 1.14 -5.13 7.99
CA ASN A 5 2.56 -5.53 8.01
C ASN A 5 3.24 -4.84 9.19
N GLU A 6 2.93 -5.27 10.42
CA GLU A 6 3.36 -4.58 11.65
C GLU A 6 4.83 -4.84 12.02
N GLU A 7 5.47 -5.86 11.45
CA GLU A 7 6.80 -6.32 11.86
C GLU A 7 7.92 -5.91 10.89
N GLY A 8 7.59 -5.29 9.75
CA GLY A 8 8.58 -4.97 8.72
C GLY A 8 8.08 -4.00 7.66
N CYS A 9 8.59 -4.16 6.45
CA CYS A 9 8.27 -3.31 5.31
C CYS A 9 6.76 -3.15 5.14
N GLY A 10 6.26 -1.91 5.09
CA GLY A 10 4.82 -1.61 5.03
C GLY A 10 4.08 -2.25 3.86
N LEU A 11 4.77 -2.69 2.80
CA LEU A 11 4.19 -3.41 1.67
C LEU A 11 4.33 -4.93 1.74
N CYS A 12 5.50 -5.45 2.11
CA CYS A 12 5.86 -6.86 1.94
C CYS A 12 6.25 -7.60 3.24
N ASN A 13 6.23 -6.91 4.37
CA ASN A 13 6.62 -7.39 5.70
C ASN A 13 8.07 -7.90 5.82
N ALA A 14 8.93 -7.64 4.83
CA ALA A 14 10.35 -7.96 4.92
C ALA A 14 11.03 -7.12 6.03
N THR A 15 11.90 -7.74 6.81
CA THR A 15 12.60 -7.14 7.96
C THR A 15 14.04 -6.70 7.65
N TRP A 16 14.42 -6.72 6.37
CA TRP A 16 15.72 -6.25 5.89
C TRP A 16 15.57 -4.92 5.13
N GLY A 17 16.67 -4.22 4.93
CA GLY A 17 16.69 -2.89 4.32
C GLY A 17 16.56 -1.78 5.35
N GLU A 18 16.62 -0.55 4.87
CA GLU A 18 16.65 0.67 5.70
C GLU A 18 15.95 1.85 5.03
N TYR A 19 15.10 1.58 4.03
CA TYR A 19 14.46 2.64 3.27
C TYR A 19 13.26 3.20 4.04
N HIS A 20 13.18 4.51 4.15
CA HIS A 20 12.08 5.20 4.82
C HIS A 20 11.42 6.20 3.87
N ARG A 21 10.11 6.39 4.02
CA ARG A 21 9.36 7.42 3.29
C ARG A 21 8.19 7.93 4.12
N ASN A 22 7.99 9.24 4.10
CA ASN A 22 6.80 9.85 4.65
C ASN A 22 5.60 9.63 3.72
N ILE A 23 4.56 8.94 4.19
CA ILE A 23 3.31 8.70 3.46
C ILE A 23 2.15 9.00 4.41
N GLU A 24 1.21 9.84 3.98
CA GLU A 24 0.07 10.28 4.80
C GLU A 24 0.50 10.84 6.18
N GLY A 25 1.63 11.57 6.20
CA GLY A 25 2.18 12.23 7.39
C GLY A 25 3.01 11.32 8.31
N GLU A 26 3.00 10.01 8.11
CA GLU A 26 3.81 9.06 8.92
C GLU A 26 5.11 8.69 8.22
N ASP A 27 6.20 8.59 8.98
CA ASP A 27 7.44 7.98 8.49
C ASP A 27 7.30 6.45 8.49
N MET A 28 7.25 5.85 7.30
CA MET A 28 7.04 4.42 7.12
C MET A 28 8.31 3.72 6.65
N PHE A 29 8.61 2.57 7.26
CA PHE A 29 9.70 1.70 6.86
C PHE A 29 9.35 0.83 5.65
N PHE A 30 10.28 0.72 4.72
CA PHE A 30 10.25 -0.16 3.56
C PHE A 30 11.60 -0.86 3.37
N CYS A 31 11.59 -2.09 2.86
CA CYS A 31 12.85 -2.80 2.59
C CYS A 31 13.63 -2.20 1.40
N CYS A 32 12.95 -1.50 0.50
CA CYS A 32 13.53 -0.82 -0.65
C CYS A 32 12.64 0.34 -1.14
N ASN A 33 13.20 1.20 -1.98
CA ASN A 33 12.47 2.31 -2.61
C ASN A 33 11.30 1.82 -3.49
N ILE A 34 11.44 0.67 -4.15
CA ILE A 34 10.40 0.10 -5.01
C ILE A 34 9.13 -0.22 -4.19
N CYS A 35 9.28 -0.76 -2.98
CA CYS A 35 8.13 -1.01 -2.11
C CYS A 35 7.45 0.29 -1.69
N ALA A 36 8.22 1.34 -1.41
CA ALA A 36 7.69 2.65 -1.08
C ALA A 36 6.94 3.27 -2.27
N ASP A 37 7.50 3.18 -3.49
CA ASP A 37 6.89 3.69 -4.72
C ASP A 37 5.55 2.99 -5.02
N ILE A 38 5.51 1.64 -4.91
CA ILE A 38 4.29 0.87 -5.10
C ILE A 38 3.21 1.32 -4.09
N PHE A 39 3.57 1.39 -2.82
CA PHE A 39 2.63 1.69 -1.76
C PHE A 39 2.09 3.13 -1.89
N GLN A 40 2.95 4.08 -2.20
CA GLN A 40 2.54 5.46 -2.45
C GLN A 40 1.58 5.56 -3.66
N ASN A 41 1.92 4.93 -4.79
CA ASN A 41 1.05 4.93 -5.98
C ASN A 41 -0.32 4.32 -5.69
N MET A 42 -0.35 3.26 -4.87
CA MET A 42 -1.59 2.63 -4.42
C MET A 42 -2.45 3.59 -3.57
N VAL A 43 -1.85 4.29 -2.61
CA VAL A 43 -2.53 5.32 -1.79
C VAL A 43 -3.07 6.45 -2.66
N GLU A 44 -2.27 6.95 -3.62
CA GLU A 44 -2.68 8.00 -4.55
C GLU A 44 -3.88 7.58 -5.42
N GLU A 45 -3.89 6.35 -5.94
CA GLU A 45 -5.00 5.82 -6.72
C GLU A 45 -6.28 5.64 -5.90
N VAL A 46 -6.16 5.19 -4.63
CA VAL A 46 -7.32 5.14 -3.73
C VAL A 46 -7.88 6.54 -3.52
N ARG A 47 -7.04 7.53 -3.14
CA ARG A 47 -7.49 8.91 -2.93
C ARG A 47 -8.16 9.51 -4.15
N LYS A 48 -7.61 9.26 -5.34
CA LYS A 48 -8.17 9.73 -6.61
C LYS A 48 -9.55 9.17 -6.89
N ARG A 49 -9.81 7.90 -6.53
CA ARG A 49 -11.08 7.21 -6.79
C ARG A 49 -12.14 7.51 -5.73
N THR A 50 -11.74 7.59 -4.47
CA THR A 50 -12.66 7.81 -3.35
C THR A 50 -12.89 9.29 -3.05
N GLY A 51 -11.97 10.17 -3.50
CA GLY A 51 -11.96 11.58 -3.12
C GLY A 51 -11.52 11.82 -1.68
N TRP A 52 -10.94 10.82 -1.01
CA TRP A 52 -10.49 10.98 0.38
C TRP A 52 -9.26 11.89 0.47
N ASN A 53 -9.27 12.78 1.47
CA ASN A 53 -8.16 13.68 1.72
C ASN A 53 -6.97 12.95 2.37
N THR A 54 -7.22 11.88 3.11
CA THR A 54 -6.22 11.05 3.76
C THR A 54 -6.67 9.60 3.83
N ILE A 55 -5.74 8.70 4.14
CA ILE A 55 -5.99 7.28 4.37
C ILE A 55 -5.45 6.90 5.75
N ASP A 56 -6.32 6.37 6.60
CA ASP A 56 -5.97 5.99 7.98
C ASP A 56 -5.19 4.68 8.02
N GLY A 57 -5.49 3.77 7.10
CA GLY A 57 -4.74 2.53 6.95
C GLY A 57 -5.11 1.72 5.72
N VAL A 58 -4.29 0.70 5.46
CA VAL A 58 -4.51 -0.27 4.38
C VAL A 58 -4.23 -1.67 4.90
N GLU A 59 -5.19 -2.57 4.75
CA GLU A 59 -5.02 -4.01 4.92
C GLU A 59 -4.66 -4.65 3.57
N LEU A 60 -3.64 -5.51 3.58
CA LEU A 60 -3.08 -6.16 2.40
C LEU A 60 -3.17 -7.68 2.57
N HIS A 61 -3.89 -8.36 1.69
CA HIS A 61 -4.02 -9.82 1.69
C HIS A 61 -3.53 -10.43 0.38
N GLY A 62 -2.70 -11.47 0.47
CA GLY A 62 -2.10 -12.13 -0.70
C GLY A 62 -0.61 -11.82 -0.83
N ASN A 63 -0.07 -12.01 -2.04
CA ASN A 63 1.36 -11.90 -2.26
C ASN A 63 1.67 -11.27 -3.62
N TYR A 64 2.97 -11.07 -3.86
CA TYR A 64 3.44 -10.39 -5.07
C TYR A 64 3.12 -11.17 -6.37
N SER A 65 3.14 -12.51 -6.38
CA SER A 65 2.97 -13.31 -7.61
C SER A 65 1.51 -13.35 -8.08
N SER A 66 0.56 -13.48 -7.15
CA SER A 66 -0.89 -13.50 -7.41
C SER A 66 -1.53 -12.11 -7.45
N GLY A 67 -0.83 -11.07 -6.98
CA GLY A 67 -1.45 -9.80 -6.60
C GLY A 67 -2.11 -9.90 -5.23
N ARG A 68 -2.67 -8.77 -4.77
CA ARG A 68 -3.24 -8.63 -3.43
C ARG A 68 -4.64 -8.05 -3.47
N GLU A 69 -5.51 -8.60 -2.63
CA GLU A 69 -6.78 -8.01 -2.26
C GLU A 69 -6.56 -7.07 -1.08
N CYS A 70 -7.07 -5.85 -1.18
CA CYS A 70 -6.74 -4.77 -0.26
C CYS A 70 -7.98 -4.01 0.17
N THR A 71 -7.93 -3.51 1.39
CA THR A 71 -8.95 -2.64 1.95
C THR A 71 -8.27 -1.38 2.48
N ALA A 72 -8.61 -0.22 1.92
CA ALA A 72 -8.19 1.07 2.46
C ALA A 72 -9.29 1.63 3.38
N TYR A 73 -8.88 2.33 4.44
CA TYR A 73 -9.79 2.87 5.46
C TYR A 73 -9.67 4.38 5.58
N TYR A 74 -10.81 5.04 5.76
CA TYR A 74 -10.92 6.44 6.14
C TYR A 74 -12.12 6.66 7.06
N GLY A 75 -11.87 6.95 8.33
CA GLY A 75 -12.88 6.98 9.39
C GLY A 75 -13.63 5.65 9.48
N ASN A 76 -14.93 5.68 9.19
CA ASN A 76 -15.80 4.50 9.16
C ASN A 76 -16.06 3.97 7.73
N SER A 77 -15.36 4.50 6.72
CA SER A 77 -15.49 4.08 5.33
C SER A 77 -14.36 3.15 4.94
N GLU A 78 -14.69 2.18 4.08
CA GLU A 78 -13.74 1.24 3.49
C GLU A 78 -13.81 1.31 1.96
N PHE A 79 -12.67 1.07 1.30
CA PHE A 79 -12.58 0.95 -0.15
C PHE A 79 -11.78 -0.31 -0.49
N LYS A 80 -12.43 -1.25 -1.18
CA LYS A 80 -11.86 -2.55 -1.53
C LYS A 80 -11.36 -2.56 -2.97
N TYR A 81 -10.18 -3.13 -3.16
CA TYR A 81 -9.57 -3.20 -4.47
C TYR A 81 -8.56 -4.34 -4.55
N TYR A 82 -8.41 -4.85 -5.76
CA TYR A 82 -7.32 -5.74 -6.13
C TYR A 82 -6.20 -4.92 -6.78
N PHE A 83 -4.95 -5.16 -6.36
CA PHE A 83 -3.78 -4.61 -7.06
C PHE A 83 -2.75 -5.67 -7.43
N ARG A 84 -2.02 -5.40 -8.52
CA ARG A 84 -0.88 -6.19 -8.96
C ARG A 84 0.19 -5.29 -9.56
N THR A 85 1.45 -5.66 -9.36
CA THR A 85 2.63 -4.95 -9.85
C THR A 85 3.52 -5.85 -10.70
N TYR A 86 4.36 -5.23 -11.53
CA TYR A 86 5.53 -5.85 -12.14
C TYR A 86 6.69 -5.96 -11.15
N GLY A 87 7.74 -6.72 -11.50
CA GLY A 87 8.85 -7.06 -10.57
C GLY A 87 9.73 -5.86 -10.26
N ASP A 88 9.63 -4.83 -11.09
CA ASP A 88 10.25 -3.53 -10.97
C ASP A 88 9.37 -2.52 -10.21
N GLY A 89 8.21 -2.96 -9.69
CA GLY A 89 7.25 -2.15 -8.95
C GLY A 89 6.35 -1.25 -9.77
N ARG A 90 6.38 -1.32 -11.10
CA ARG A 90 5.35 -0.64 -11.90
C ARG A 90 3.98 -1.26 -11.63
N MET A 91 2.96 -0.43 -11.50
CA MET A 91 1.58 -0.90 -11.33
C MET A 91 1.13 -1.60 -12.62
N MET A 92 0.74 -2.87 -12.51
CA MET A 92 0.21 -3.65 -13.62
C MET A 92 -1.31 -3.53 -13.67
N LYS A 93 -1.95 -3.57 -12.50
CA LYS A 93 -3.41 -3.66 -12.40
C LYS A 93 -3.91 -3.05 -11.10
N PHE A 94 -5.01 -2.31 -11.20
CA PHE A 94 -5.79 -1.80 -10.07
C PHE A 94 -7.28 -1.91 -10.43
N GLU A 95 -8.00 -2.77 -9.71
CA GLU A 95 -9.43 -3.01 -9.92
C GLU A 95 -10.19 -2.79 -8.62
N GLU A 96 -11.24 -1.98 -8.67
CA GLU A 96 -12.19 -1.85 -7.56
C GLU A 96 -12.99 -3.15 -7.39
N ARG A 97 -13.32 -3.47 -6.14
CA ARG A 97 -14.00 -4.71 -5.74
C ARG A 97 -15.25 -4.43 -4.93
#